data_AF-A0A060N5C5-F1
#
_entry.id   AF-A0A060N5C5-F1
#
_cell.length_a   1.000
_cell.length_b   1.000
_cell.length_c   1.000
_cell.angle_alpha   90.00
_cell.angle_beta   90.00
_cell.angle_gamma   90.00
#
_symmetry.space_group_name_H-M   'P 1'
#
loop_
_entity.id
_entity.type
_entity.pdbx_description
1 polymer ?
#
loop_
_entity_poly.entity_id
_entity_poly.type
_entity_poly.pdbx_seq_one_letter_code
_entity_poly.pdbx_strand_id
1 'polypeptide(L)'
;MHDKQFLLEQEYCIYLQDRICTKLIEAKEYELYCYFICSVYSHLRQREMLSLKWNQIDFKNKIIKNVKFLKEKDNKDVFLNDITIKALKEWQSIQNQTKDNKIFPDTSCSGFLNANKIRELTGIINLSGHMFRQMGLYLDNRLWEG
;
A
#
# COMPACT_ATOMS: atom_id res chain seq x y z
N MET A 1 -13.87 0.70 27.97
CA MET A 1 -13.18 2.00 27.76
C MET A 1 -12.21 1.92 26.57
N HIS A 2 -11.60 0.77 26.29
CA HIS A 2 -10.77 0.54 25.11
C HIS A 2 -11.52 0.62 23.77
N ASP A 3 -12.77 0.18 23.70
CA ASP A 3 -13.53 0.14 22.43
C ASP A 3 -13.79 1.54 21.84
N LYS A 4 -14.00 2.56 22.67
CA LYS A 4 -14.23 3.93 22.18
C LYS A 4 -12.99 4.54 21.53
N GLN A 5 -11.81 4.30 22.12
CA GLN A 5 -10.55 4.80 21.56
C GLN A 5 -10.23 4.09 20.24
N PHE A 6 -10.45 2.79 20.17
CA PHE A 6 -10.27 2.02 18.95
C PHE A 6 -11.19 2.51 17.81
N LEU A 7 -12.47 2.74 18.09
CA LEU A 7 -13.41 3.27 17.10
C LEU A 7 -12.98 4.65 16.57
N LEU A 8 -12.50 5.53 17.45
CA LEU A 8 -11.93 6.83 17.06
C LEU A 8 -10.70 6.67 16.13
N GLU A 9 -9.81 5.73 16.44
CA GLU A 9 -8.62 5.45 15.62
C GLU A 9 -8.99 4.85 14.26
N GLN A 10 -10.01 3.98 14.22
CA GLN A 10 -10.54 3.40 13.00
C GLN A 10 -11.21 4.45 12.10
N GLU A 11 -12.09 5.28 12.66
CA GLU A 11 -12.73 6.40 11.94
C GLU A 11 -11.68 7.37 11.39
N TYR A 12 -10.65 7.67 12.17
CA TYR A 12 -9.54 8.51 11.73
C TYR A 12 -8.74 7.87 10.58
N CYS A 13 -8.47 6.56 10.64
CA CYS A 13 -7.79 5.85 9.55
C CYS A 13 -8.63 5.82 8.26
N ILE A 14 -9.95 5.64 8.38
CA ILE A 14 -10.88 5.70 7.24
C ILE A 14 -10.83 7.10 6.60
N TYR A 15 -10.93 8.15 7.42
CA TYR A 15 -10.81 9.54 6.97
C TYR A 15 -9.49 9.81 6.26
N LEU A 16 -8.37 9.36 6.83
CA LEU A 16 -7.04 9.54 6.22
C LEU A 16 -6.93 8.81 4.89
N GLN A 17 -7.39 7.56 4.81
CA GLN A 17 -7.39 6.80 3.57
C GLN A 17 -8.18 7.52 2.49
N ASP A 18 -9.41 7.95 2.78
CA ASP A 18 -10.27 8.64 1.82
C ASP A 18 -9.63 9.93 1.29
N ARG A 19 -9.12 10.76 2.20
CA ARG A 19 -8.44 12.02 1.87
C ARG A 19 -7.18 11.79 1.03
N ILE A 20 -6.34 10.82 1.39
CA ILE A 20 -5.11 10.50 0.66
C ILE A 20 -5.45 9.95 -0.73
N CYS A 21 -6.34 8.97 -0.82
CA CYS A 21 -6.72 8.36 -2.10
C CYS A 21 -7.30 9.40 -3.06
N THR A 22 -8.23 10.23 -2.58
CA THR A 22 -8.85 11.29 -3.38
C THR A 22 -7.80 12.23 -3.95
N LYS A 23 -6.88 12.72 -3.11
CA LYS A 23 -5.84 13.68 -3.56
C LYS A 23 -4.84 13.06 -4.54
N LEU A 24 -4.47 11.79 -4.35
CA LEU A 24 -3.59 11.10 -5.29
C LEU A 24 -4.25 10.87 -6.65
N ILE A 25 -5.54 10.52 -6.67
CA ILE A 25 -6.30 10.35 -7.91
C ILE A 25 -6.49 11.70 -8.62
N GLU A 26 -6.88 12.76 -7.91
CA GLU A 26 -7.03 14.13 -8.46
C GLU A 26 -5.71 14.63 -9.08
N ALA A 27 -4.58 14.37 -8.42
CA ALA A 27 -3.25 14.73 -8.91
C ALA A 27 -2.73 13.79 -10.01
N LYS A 28 -3.47 12.73 -10.37
CA LYS A 28 -3.06 11.69 -11.33
C LYS A 28 -1.77 10.96 -10.92
N GLU A 29 -1.53 10.86 -9.62
CA GLU A 29 -0.38 10.20 -9.00
C GLU A 29 -0.64 8.69 -8.83
N TYR A 30 -0.92 8.00 -9.94
CA TYR A 30 -1.41 6.61 -9.94
C TYR A 30 -0.41 5.60 -9.37
N GLU A 31 0.90 5.80 -9.60
CA GLU A 31 1.94 4.95 -8.98
C GLU A 31 1.91 5.09 -7.45
N LEU A 32 1.83 6.33 -6.95
CA LEU A 32 1.83 6.62 -5.52
C LEU A 32 0.53 6.17 -4.86
N TYR A 33 -0.60 6.30 -5.55
CA TYR A 33 -1.87 5.72 -5.14
C TYR A 33 -1.78 4.20 -4.99
N CYS A 34 -1.29 3.48 -6.00
CA CYS A 34 -1.12 2.05 -5.93
C CYS A 34 -0.12 1.63 -4.84
N TYR A 35 0.98 2.37 -4.69
CA TYR A 35 1.96 2.15 -3.62
C TYR A 35 1.32 2.32 -2.24
N PHE A 36 0.51 3.37 -2.03
CA PHE A 36 -0.19 3.62 -0.78
C PHE A 36 -1.16 2.47 -0.44
N ILE A 37 -2.03 2.08 -1.37
CA ILE A 37 -2.97 0.96 -1.18
C ILE A 37 -2.23 -0.34 -0.85
N CYS A 38 -1.18 -0.68 -1.61
CA CYS A 38 -0.36 -1.85 -1.32
C CYS A 38 0.29 -1.76 0.07
N SER A 39 0.78 -0.58 0.47
CA SER A 39 1.41 -0.37 1.79
C SER A 39 0.44 -0.59 2.94
N VAL A 40 -0.83 -0.21 2.77
CA VAL A 40 -1.88 -0.36 3.77
C VAL A 40 -2.29 -1.83 3.91
N TYR A 41 -2.58 -2.50 2.81
CA TYR A 41 -3.28 -3.80 2.86
C TYR A 41 -2.38 -5.04 2.70
N SER A 42 -1.20 -4.92 2.09
CA SER A 42 -0.28 -6.07 1.95
C SER A 42 0.59 -6.31 3.18
N HIS A 43 0.64 -5.33 4.10
CA HIS A 43 1.50 -5.32 5.30
C HIS A 43 3.01 -5.48 5.03
N LEU A 44 3.42 -5.41 3.76
CA LEU A 44 4.80 -5.47 3.32
C LEU A 44 5.57 -4.23 3.76
N ARG A 45 6.84 -4.43 4.13
CA ARG A 45 7.75 -3.30 4.38
C ARG A 45 8.07 -2.64 3.05
N GLN A 46 8.37 -1.35 3.11
CA GLN A 46 8.78 -0.56 1.95
C GLN A 46 9.82 -1.29 1.07
N ARG A 47 10.91 -1.81 1.65
CA ARG A 47 11.95 -2.50 0.87
C ARG A 47 11.44 -3.79 0.19
N GLU A 48 10.50 -4.48 0.82
CA GLU A 48 9.88 -5.70 0.27
C GLU A 48 8.98 -5.30 -0.92
N MET A 49 8.15 -4.27 -0.77
CA MET A 49 7.30 -3.73 -1.85
C MET A 49 8.09 -3.21 -3.05
N LEU A 50 9.15 -2.44 -2.82
CA LEU A 50 9.99 -1.88 -3.89
C LEU A 50 10.76 -2.94 -4.68
N SER A 51 10.83 -4.17 -4.17
CA SER A 51 11.46 -5.30 -4.86
C SER A 51 10.48 -6.11 -5.72
N LEU A 52 9.17 -5.84 -5.63
CA LEU A 52 8.15 -6.61 -6.32
C LEU A 52 8.17 -6.41 -7.83
N LYS A 53 7.88 -7.52 -8.53
CA LYS A 53 7.78 -7.57 -9.98
C LYS A 53 6.39 -8.02 -10.43
N TRP A 54 5.96 -7.59 -11.61
CA TRP A 54 4.63 -7.92 -12.12
C TRP A 54 4.40 -9.42 -12.30
N ASN A 55 5.44 -10.18 -12.66
CA ASN A 55 5.35 -11.62 -12.82
C ASN A 55 5.12 -12.38 -11.50
N GLN A 56 5.20 -11.71 -10.35
CA GLN A 56 4.84 -12.27 -9.05
C GLN A 56 3.35 -12.13 -8.76
N ILE A 57 2.62 -11.28 -9.48
CA ILE A 57 1.20 -11.03 -9.22
C ILE A 57 0.33 -12.08 -9.92
N ASP A 58 -0.42 -12.83 -9.14
CA ASP A 58 -1.48 -13.70 -9.60
C ASP A 58 -2.84 -13.02 -9.35
N PHE A 59 -3.32 -12.28 -10.35
CA PHE A 59 -4.58 -11.55 -10.25
C PHE A 59 -5.81 -12.46 -10.08
N LYS A 60 -5.73 -13.73 -10.51
CA LYS A 60 -6.84 -14.68 -10.41
C LYS A 60 -6.98 -15.17 -8.97
N ASN A 61 -5.86 -15.58 -8.37
CA ASN A 61 -5.83 -16.09 -7.00
C ASN A 61 -5.68 -14.99 -5.94
N LYS A 62 -5.47 -13.74 -6.37
CA LYS A 62 -5.22 -12.56 -5.53
C LYS A 62 -4.00 -12.74 -4.63
N ILE A 63 -2.87 -13.18 -5.20
CA ILE A 63 -1.65 -13.49 -4.45
C ILE A 63 -0.44 -12.79 -5.06
N ILE A 64 0.48 -12.32 -4.23
CA ILE A 64 1.86 -12.01 -4.59
C ILE A 64 2.72 -13.23 -4.27
N LYS A 65 3.30 -13.85 -5.29
CA LYS A 65 4.07 -15.09 -5.17
C LYS A 65 5.52 -14.83 -4.78
N ASN A 66 6.06 -15.70 -3.93
CA ASN A 66 7.50 -15.73 -3.60
C ASN A 66 8.04 -14.37 -3.12
N VAL A 67 7.32 -13.67 -2.24
CA VAL A 67 7.81 -12.42 -1.66
C VAL A 67 8.99 -12.72 -0.75
N LYS A 68 10.10 -12.01 -0.99
CA LYS A 68 11.31 -12.11 -0.18
C LYS A 68 11.20 -11.19 1.03
N PHE A 69 11.02 -11.78 2.21
CA PHE A 69 11.02 -11.04 3.47
C PHE A 69 12.44 -10.90 4.00
N LEU A 70 12.86 -9.67 4.33
CA LEU A 70 14.27 -9.38 4.68
C LEU A 70 14.77 -10.11 5.93
N LYS A 71 13.85 -10.49 6.83
CA LYS A 71 14.18 -11.16 8.11
C LYS A 71 13.91 -12.67 8.08
N GLU A 72 13.45 -13.20 6.95
CA GLU A 72 13.07 -14.61 6.84
C GLU A 72 13.99 -15.31 5.85
N LYS A 73 14.26 -16.60 6.09
CA LYS A 73 15.08 -17.41 5.18
C LYS A 73 14.30 -17.79 3.91
N ASP A 74 13.00 -17.97 4.06
CA ASP A 74 12.12 -18.46 3.00
C ASP A 74 11.27 -17.34 2.42
N ASN A 75 10.96 -17.46 1.13
CA ASN A 75 9.99 -16.60 0.48
C ASN A 75 8.58 -17.07 0.84
N LYS A 76 7.63 -16.15 0.93
CA LYS A 76 6.23 -16.45 1.24
C LYS A 76 5.28 -15.80 0.25
N ASP A 77 4.12 -16.43 0.11
CA ASP A 77 3.01 -15.86 -0.64
C ASP A 77 2.23 -14.87 0.23
N VAL A 78 1.77 -13.78 -0.39
CA VAL A 78 0.99 -12.73 0.27
C VAL A 78 -0.37 -12.61 -0.39
N PHE A 79 -1.43 -12.83 0.38
CA PHE A 79 -2.81 -12.68 -0.09
C PHE A 79 -3.20 -11.20 -0.16
N LEU A 80 -3.90 -10.84 -1.23
CA LEU A 80 -4.36 -9.49 -1.52
C LEU A 80 -5.88 -9.40 -1.41
N ASN A 81 -6.37 -8.26 -0.91
CA ASN A 81 -7.78 -7.94 -0.96
C ASN A 81 -8.17 -7.34 -2.31
N ASP A 82 -9.47 -7.21 -2.55
CA ASP A 82 -10.00 -6.67 -3.81
C ASP A 82 -9.59 -5.23 -4.09
N ILE A 83 -9.44 -4.41 -3.03
CA ILE A 83 -8.98 -3.02 -3.14
C ILE A 83 -7.57 -2.98 -3.74
N THR A 84 -6.67 -3.83 -3.24
CA THR A 84 -5.29 -3.93 -3.72
C THR A 84 -5.23 -4.46 -5.14
N ILE A 85 -6.05 -5.46 -5.48
CA ILE A 85 -6.12 -6.01 -6.83
C ILE A 85 -6.61 -4.96 -7.84
N LYS A 86 -7.63 -4.17 -7.46
CA LYS A 86 -8.13 -3.09 -8.29
C LYS A 86 -7.04 -2.05 -8.55
N ALA A 87 -6.37 -1.56 -7.50
CA ALA A 87 -5.30 -0.58 -7.63
C ALA A 87 -4.13 -1.09 -8.48
N LEU A 88 -3.73 -2.36 -8.32
CA LEU A 88 -2.68 -2.97 -9.14
C LEU A 88 -3.07 -3.09 -10.61
N LYS A 89 -4.32 -3.45 -10.93
CA LYS A 89 -4.80 -3.52 -12.32
C LYS A 89 -4.84 -2.14 -12.99
N GLU A 90 -5.35 -1.14 -12.27
CA GLU A 90 -5.38 0.25 -12.75
C GLU A 90 -3.95 0.73 -13.03
N TRP A 91 -3.03 0.53 -12.08
CA TRP A 91 -1.63 0.91 -12.27
C TRP A 91 -0.96 0.15 -13.43
N GLN A 92 -1.17 -1.16 -13.53
CA GLN A 92 -0.62 -1.97 -14.63
C GLN A 92 -1.10 -1.48 -16.00
N SER A 93 -2.34 -1.00 -16.11
CA SER A 93 -2.90 -0.49 -17.36
C SER A 93 -2.30 0.86 -17.81
N ILE A 94 -1.77 1.64 -16.86
CA ILE A 94 -1.19 2.97 -17.08
C ILE A 94 0.33 2.86 -17.30
N GLN A 95 0.97 1.92 -16.61
CA GLN A 95 2.41 1.78 -16.64
C GLN A 95 2.89 1.22 -17.99
N ASN A 96 3.78 1.94 -18.65
CA ASN A 96 4.55 1.41 -19.77
C ASN A 96 5.57 0.40 -19.23
N GLN A 97 5.64 -0.81 -19.82
CA GLN A 97 6.51 -1.88 -19.34
C GLN A 97 7.96 -1.40 -19.22
N THR A 98 8.51 -1.53 -18.00
CA THR A 98 9.90 -1.17 -17.72
C THR A 98 10.82 -2.36 -17.92
N LYS A 99 12.10 -2.11 -18.23
CA LYS A 99 13.11 -3.14 -18.52
C LYS A 99 13.25 -4.19 -17.40
N ASP A 100 13.03 -3.79 -16.14
CA ASP A 100 13.20 -4.65 -14.96
C ASP A 100 11.91 -5.33 -14.49
N ASN A 101 10.78 -5.08 -15.17
CA ASN A 101 9.47 -5.60 -14.83
C ASN A 101 9.02 -5.30 -13.38
N LYS A 102 9.53 -4.20 -12.79
CA LYS A 102 9.16 -3.77 -11.43
C LYS A 102 7.76 -3.19 -11.42
N ILE A 103 7.02 -3.49 -10.35
CA ILE A 103 5.72 -2.85 -10.10
C ILE A 103 5.93 -1.36 -9.86
N PHE A 104 6.93 -0.99 -9.06
CA PHE A 104 7.23 0.42 -8.74
C PHE A 104 8.63 0.78 -9.26
N PRO A 105 8.77 1.15 -10.55
CA PRO A 105 10.06 1.46 -11.17
C PRO A 105 10.58 2.85 -10.81
N ASP A 106 9.65 3.82 -10.68
CA ASP A 106 9.89 5.27 -10.67
C ASP A 106 9.50 5.91 -9.33
N THR A 107 9.19 5.12 -8.30
CA THR A 107 9.28 5.58 -6.90
C THR A 107 10.72 6.00 -6.57
N SER A 108 11.07 7.17 -7.08
CA SER A 108 12.25 7.96 -6.85
C SER A 108 12.39 8.13 -5.35
N CYS A 109 13.37 7.40 -4.79
CA CYS A 109 13.98 7.60 -3.49
C CYS A 109 13.06 7.53 -2.26
N SER A 110 12.79 6.32 -1.79
CA SER A 110 12.37 6.01 -0.41
C SER A 110 10.94 6.39 0.01
N GLY A 111 10.34 5.60 0.90
CA GLY A 111 9.03 5.85 1.50
C GLY A 111 8.95 7.16 2.29
N PHE A 112 10.09 7.81 2.55
CA PHE A 112 10.16 9.16 3.05
C PHE A 112 9.71 10.19 2.00
N LEU A 113 10.14 10.07 0.73
CA LEU A 113 9.69 10.98 -0.33
C LEU A 113 8.23 10.72 -0.71
N ASN A 114 7.79 9.45 -0.72
CA ASN A 114 6.38 9.12 -0.92
C ASN A 114 5.49 9.72 0.17
N ALA A 115 5.92 9.65 1.44
CA ALA A 115 5.21 10.29 2.53
C ALA A 115 5.18 11.81 2.34
N ASN A 116 6.32 12.47 2.08
CA ASN A 116 6.37 13.93 1.89
C ASN A 116 5.47 14.41 0.75
N LYS A 117 5.47 13.72 -0.40
CA LYS A 117 4.60 14.07 -1.52
C LYS A 117 3.12 13.94 -1.14
N ILE A 118 2.74 12.91 -0.39
CA ILE A 118 1.38 12.80 0.15
C ILE A 118 1.09 13.95 1.13
N ARG A 119 2.02 14.35 1.99
CA ARG A 119 1.84 15.49 2.90
C ARG A 119 1.62 16.79 2.13
N GLU A 120 2.39 17.05 1.08
CA GLU A 120 2.25 18.23 0.22
C GLU A 120 0.88 18.28 -0.47
N LEU A 121 0.42 17.14 -1.00
CA LEU A 121 -0.87 17.05 -1.69
C LEU A 121 -2.08 17.13 -0.75
N THR A 122 -1.95 16.59 0.46
CA THR A 122 -3.08 16.43 1.40
C THR A 122 -3.12 17.48 2.49
N GLY A 123 -1.99 18.13 2.81
CA GLY A 123 -1.81 18.99 3.98
C GLY A 123 -1.66 18.23 5.31
N ILE A 124 -1.53 16.90 5.31
CA ILE A 124 -1.40 16.10 6.53
C ILE A 124 0.05 16.13 7.02
N ILE A 125 0.32 16.74 8.17
CA ILE A 125 1.69 17.01 8.63
C ILE A 125 2.37 15.76 9.23
N ASN A 126 1.62 14.94 9.98
CA ASN A 126 2.14 13.81 10.74
C ASN A 126 1.87 12.48 10.03
N LEU A 127 2.44 12.29 8.83
CA LEU A 127 2.25 11.06 8.04
C LEU A 127 3.59 10.38 7.76
N SER A 128 3.77 9.11 8.13
CA SER A 128 5.00 8.37 7.80
C SER A 128 4.70 7.06 7.07
N GLY A 129 5.67 6.51 6.34
CA GLY A 129 5.51 5.21 5.68
C GLY A 129 5.22 4.07 6.66
N HIS A 130 5.65 4.17 7.93
CA HIS A 130 5.27 3.21 8.97
C HIS A 130 3.77 3.30 9.30
N MET A 131 3.18 4.49 9.25
CA MET A 131 1.76 4.69 9.55
C MET A 131 0.86 4.02 8.51
N PHE A 132 1.24 3.96 7.23
CA PHE A 132 0.42 3.27 6.21
C PHE A 132 0.16 1.81 6.60
N ARG A 133 1.22 1.12 7.02
CA ARG A 133 1.10 -0.26 7.47
C ARG A 133 0.31 -0.39 8.78
N GLN A 134 0.42 0.58 9.69
CA GLN A 134 -0.38 0.59 10.92
C GLN A 134 -1.86 0.84 10.63
N MET A 135 -2.19 1.71 9.67
CA MET A 135 -3.57 1.94 9.23
C MET A 135 -4.23 0.64 8.76
N GLY A 136 -3.48 -0.25 8.11
CA GLY A 136 -3.95 -1.58 7.73
C GLY A 136 -4.56 -2.38 8.88
N LEU A 137 -4.02 -2.25 10.11
CA LEU A 137 -4.53 -2.95 11.30
C LEU A 137 -5.92 -2.48 11.75
N TYR A 138 -6.25 -1.22 11.46
CA TYR A 138 -7.53 -0.61 11.79
C TYR A 138 -8.55 -0.75 10.65
N LEU A 139 -8.06 -0.87 9.42
CA LEU A 139 -8.87 -0.93 8.20
C LEU A 139 -9.17 -2.36 7.75
N ASP A 140 -8.37 -3.35 8.19
CA ASP A 140 -8.60 -4.76 7.90
C ASP A 140 -9.35 -5.43 9.07
N ASN A 141 -10.67 -5.53 8.94
CA ASN A 141 -11.54 -6.18 9.94
C ASN A 141 -11.21 -7.67 10.18
N ARG A 142 -10.40 -8.30 9.30
CA ARG A 142 -10.01 -9.72 9.42
C ARG A 142 -9.08 -10.03 10.59
N LEU A 143 -8.49 -9.03 11.24
CA LEU A 143 -7.57 -9.22 12.36
C LEU A 143 -8.27 -9.35 13.72
N TRP A 144 -9.60 -9.13 13.78
CA TRP A 144 -10.33 -9.01 15.04
C TRP A 144 -11.55 -9.94 15.16
N GLU A 145 -11.78 -10.81 14.16
CA GLU A 145 -12.78 -11.89 14.21
C GLU A 145 -12.19 -13.26 14.65
N GLY A 146 -11.02 -13.24 15.30
CA GLY A 146 -10.31 -14.43 15.80
C GLY A 146 -10.46 -14.64 17.30
#